data_AF-K2FIC1-F1
#
_entry.id   AF-K2FIC1-F1
#
_cell.length_a   1.000
_cell.length_b   1.000
_cell.length_c   1.000
_cell.angle_alpha   90.00
_cell.angle_beta   90.00
_cell.angle_gamma   90.00
#
_symmetry.space_group_name_H-M   'P 1'
#
loop_
_entity.id
_entity.type
_entity.pdbx_description
1 polymer ?
#
loop_
_entity_poly.entity_id
_entity_poly.type
_entity_poly.pdbx_seq_one_letter_code
_entity_poly.pdbx_strand_id
1 'polypeptide(L)'
;VPRELSSHFQYGILNAFARAEKIEDRYEKVVVSNTDRLFESYMFYLYYKRYDPELYQKIGGTVSGGFAEEHRIDNYVFGRVDDKISKNTLYIINPHEEKEFMRVLYRIPYLNGETALLVAEIK
;
A
#
# COMPACT_ATOMS: atom_id res chain seq x y z
N VAL A 1 3.93 -5.84 -25.82
CA VAL A 1 4.64 -6.72 -24.86
C VAL A 1 4.90 -6.08 -23.49
N PRO A 2 5.82 -5.09 -23.26
CA PRO A 2 6.06 -4.59 -21.89
C PRO A 2 4.90 -3.79 -21.27
N ARG A 3 4.11 -3.07 -22.09
CA ARG A 3 2.95 -2.28 -21.62
C ARG A 3 1.83 -3.18 -21.10
N GLU A 4 1.55 -4.28 -21.79
CA GLU A 4 0.49 -5.24 -21.44
C GLU A 4 0.86 -6.09 -20.20
N LEU A 5 2.15 -6.37 -20.01
CA LEU A 5 2.65 -7.14 -18.85
C LEU A 5 2.80 -6.30 -17.57
N SER A 6 2.67 -4.98 -17.64
CA SER A 6 2.81 -4.11 -16.47
C SER A 6 1.76 -4.36 -15.38
N SER A 7 0.61 -4.93 -15.74
CA SER A 7 -0.45 -5.35 -14.82
C SER A 7 -0.10 -6.58 -13.97
N HIS A 8 0.92 -7.35 -14.36
CA HIS A 8 1.36 -8.57 -13.66
C HIS A 8 2.45 -8.31 -12.61
N PHE A 9 3.01 -7.11 -12.57
CA PHE A 9 3.93 -6.67 -11.53
C PHE A 9 3.20 -5.68 -10.62
N GLN A 10 3.68 -5.44 -9.39
CA GLN A 10 3.15 -4.41 -8.49
C GLN A 10 3.44 -2.98 -9.03
N TYR A 11 3.02 -2.70 -10.24
CA TYR A 11 3.31 -1.47 -10.95
C TYR A 11 2.62 -0.32 -10.24
N GLY A 12 3.40 0.75 -10.04
CA GLY A 12 2.91 1.95 -9.37
C GLY A 12 2.96 1.89 -7.85
N ILE A 13 3.35 0.78 -7.19
CA ILE A 13 3.45 0.75 -5.71
C ILE A 13 4.49 1.73 -5.18
N LEU A 14 5.67 1.80 -5.81
CA LEU A 14 6.70 2.79 -5.45
C LEU A 14 6.21 4.22 -5.69
N ASN A 15 5.42 4.45 -6.74
CA ASN A 15 4.78 5.75 -6.97
C ASN A 15 3.74 6.06 -5.89
N ALA A 16 2.96 5.07 -5.46
CA ALA A 16 1.99 5.24 -4.39
C ALA A 16 2.68 5.59 -3.06
N PHE A 17 3.77 4.90 -2.70
CA PHE A 17 4.59 5.25 -1.54
C PHE A 17 5.17 6.66 -1.65
N ALA A 18 5.75 7.02 -2.80
CA ALA A 18 6.28 8.38 -3.01
C ALA A 18 5.21 9.48 -2.96
N ARG A 19 3.93 9.14 -3.21
CA ARG A 19 2.81 10.07 -3.03
C ARG A 19 2.34 10.11 -1.59
N ALA A 20 2.23 8.96 -0.93
CA ALA A 20 1.84 8.84 0.47
C ALA A 20 2.84 9.56 1.38
N GLU A 21 4.15 9.35 1.17
CA GLU A 21 5.23 9.95 1.95
C GLU A 21 5.16 11.48 2.01
N LYS A 22 4.63 12.14 0.97
CA LYS A 22 4.50 13.61 0.95
C LYS A 22 3.40 14.14 1.86
N ILE A 23 2.50 13.27 2.32
CA ILE A 23 1.30 13.66 3.05
C ILE A 23 1.02 12.79 4.28
N GLU A 24 1.80 11.74 4.51
CA GLU A 24 1.56 10.72 5.55
C GLU A 24 1.57 11.31 6.97
N ASP A 25 2.36 12.36 7.21
CA ASP A 25 2.45 13.06 8.50
C ASP A 25 1.13 13.70 8.96
N ARG A 26 0.13 13.82 8.07
CA ARG A 26 -1.20 14.33 8.40
C ARG A 26 -2.14 13.27 8.94
N TYR A 27 -1.73 12.01 8.94
CA TYR A 27 -2.55 10.86 9.29
C TYR A 27 -1.92 10.10 10.45
N GLU A 28 -2.75 9.40 11.21
CA GLU A 28 -2.30 8.55 12.31
C GLU A 28 -1.56 7.31 11.80
N LYS A 29 -2.00 6.77 10.65
CA LYS A 29 -1.41 5.59 10.02
C LYS A 29 -1.68 5.57 8.51
N VAL A 30 -0.88 4.76 7.82
CA VAL A 30 -1.12 4.40 6.43
C VAL A 30 -1.52 2.92 6.37
N VAL A 31 -2.65 2.62 5.74
CA VAL A 31 -3.09 1.25 5.49
C VAL A 31 -2.87 0.93 4.01
N VAL A 32 -2.10 -0.10 3.74
CA VAL A 32 -1.84 -0.60 2.40
C VAL A 32 -2.57 -1.93 2.28
N SER A 33 -3.41 -2.06 1.25
CA SER A 33 -4.11 -3.33 1.03
C SER A 33 -3.10 -4.47 0.82
N ASN A 34 -3.43 -5.68 1.27
CA ASN A 34 -2.69 -6.89 0.92
C ASN A 34 -3.46 -7.78 -0.06
N THR A 35 -4.37 -7.21 -0.87
CA THR A 35 -5.16 -7.96 -1.85
C THR A 35 -4.58 -7.84 -3.26
N ASP A 36 -4.77 -8.88 -4.07
CA ASP A 36 -4.35 -8.96 -5.48
C ASP A 36 -2.89 -8.51 -5.71
N ARG A 37 -2.70 -7.43 -6.48
CA ARG A 37 -1.39 -6.88 -6.84
C ARG A 37 -0.68 -6.18 -5.68
N LEU A 38 -1.31 -6.06 -4.52
CA LEU A 38 -0.70 -5.49 -3.32
C LEU A 38 -0.36 -6.54 -2.27
N PHE A 39 -0.55 -7.83 -2.56
CA PHE A 39 -0.28 -8.94 -1.64
C PHE A 39 1.12 -8.90 -1.02
N GLU A 40 2.15 -8.57 -1.81
CA GLU A 40 3.55 -8.49 -1.35
C GLU A 40 4.01 -7.04 -1.12
N SER A 41 3.08 -6.08 -1.00
CA SER A 41 3.41 -4.64 -0.96
C SER A 41 4.33 -4.24 0.20
N TYR A 42 4.31 -4.96 1.32
CA TYR A 42 5.23 -4.74 2.44
C TYR A 42 6.70 -4.96 2.03
N MET A 43 6.99 -5.90 1.13
CA MET A 43 8.36 -6.13 0.63
C MET A 43 8.85 -4.92 -0.18
N PHE A 44 7.96 -4.35 -0.99
CA PHE A 44 8.28 -3.13 -1.74
C PHE A 44 8.44 -1.93 -0.84
N TYR A 45 7.73 -1.86 0.29
CA TYR A 45 7.94 -0.84 1.31
C TYR A 45 9.34 -0.94 1.92
N LEU A 46 9.74 -2.15 2.34
CA LEU A 46 11.07 -2.41 2.89
C LEU A 46 12.17 -1.98 1.90
N TYR A 47 12.00 -2.33 0.62
CA TYR A 47 12.90 -1.89 -0.45
C TYR A 47 12.90 -0.36 -0.63
N TYR A 48 11.71 0.24 -0.71
CA TYR A 48 11.53 1.69 -0.93
C TYR A 48 12.18 2.53 0.15
N LYS A 49 11.91 2.19 1.42
CA LYS A 49 12.45 2.90 2.59
C LYS A 49 13.90 2.53 2.89
N ARG A 50 14.49 1.57 2.16
CA ARG A 50 15.81 0.98 2.47
C ARG A 50 15.87 0.55 3.94
N TYR A 51 14.86 -0.19 4.36
CA TYR A 51 14.63 -0.51 5.76
C TYR A 51 15.80 -1.33 6.34
N ASP A 52 16.18 -1.04 7.58
CA ASP A 52 17.27 -1.74 8.25
C ASP A 52 16.84 -3.21 8.49
N PRO A 53 17.58 -4.20 7.93
CA PRO A 53 17.24 -5.61 8.09
C PRO A 53 17.35 -6.08 9.54
N GLU A 54 18.25 -5.51 10.36
CA GLU A 54 18.34 -5.85 11.78
C GLU A 54 17.11 -5.35 12.55
N LEU A 55 16.66 -4.13 12.23
CA LEU A 55 15.44 -3.58 12.82
C LEU A 55 14.22 -4.41 12.42
N TYR A 56 14.11 -4.76 11.12
CA TYR A 56 13.04 -5.61 10.61
C TYR A 56 12.94 -6.95 11.35
N GLN A 57 14.08 -7.61 11.60
CA GLN A 57 14.10 -8.84 12.38
C GLN A 57 13.65 -8.63 13.83
N LYS A 58 14.10 -7.55 14.48
CA LYS A 58 13.74 -7.23 15.88
C LYS A 58 12.24 -6.98 16.08
N ILE A 59 11.56 -6.38 15.10
CA ILE A 59 10.11 -6.11 15.18
C ILE A 59 9.24 -7.30 14.78
N GLY A 60 9.83 -8.49 14.58
CA GLY A 60 9.09 -9.70 14.24
C GLY A 60 8.91 -9.90 12.74
N GLY A 61 9.76 -9.31 11.89
CA GLY A 61 9.77 -9.54 10.44
C GLY A 61 10.00 -11.01 10.01
N THR A 62 10.36 -11.88 10.96
CA THR A 62 10.47 -13.34 10.79
C THR A 62 9.28 -14.11 11.37
N VAL A 63 8.31 -13.44 12.00
CA VAL A 63 7.03 -14.03 12.40
C VAL A 63 6.23 -14.19 11.11
N SER A 64 6.56 -15.21 10.34
CA SER A 64 5.85 -15.60 9.14
C SER A 64 4.53 -16.25 9.55
N GLY A 65 3.57 -15.43 9.98
CA GLY A 65 2.22 -15.68 9.51
C GLY A 65 2.33 -15.68 7.97
N GLY A 66 1.78 -16.68 7.29
CA GLY A 66 1.90 -16.78 5.83
C GLY A 66 1.47 -15.48 5.11
N PHE A 67 1.74 -15.37 3.82
CA PHE A 67 1.54 -14.15 3.02
C PHE A 67 0.19 -13.39 3.15
N ALA A 68 -0.85 -14.02 3.70
CA ALA A 68 -2.14 -13.39 4.00
C ALA A 68 -2.16 -12.56 5.30
N GLU A 69 -1.08 -12.58 6.06
CA GLU A 69 -1.01 -12.03 7.42
C GLU A 69 -0.69 -10.53 7.43
N GLU A 70 -1.12 -9.87 8.49
CA GLU A 70 -0.92 -8.44 8.65
C GLU A 70 0.55 -8.14 8.97
N HIS A 71 1.16 -7.22 8.22
CA HIS A 71 2.48 -6.68 8.56
C HIS A 71 2.34 -5.26 9.09
N ARG A 72 3.01 -4.95 10.20
CA ARG A 72 3.09 -3.61 10.76
C ARG A 72 4.54 -3.16 10.77
N ILE A 73 4.82 -2.07 10.07
CA ILE A 73 6.16 -1.52 9.93
C ILE A 73 6.03 0.00 10.09
N ASP A 74 6.59 0.54 11.16
CA ASP A 74 6.41 1.94 11.56
C ASP A 74 4.91 2.33 11.67
N ASN A 75 4.50 3.42 11.01
CA ASN A 75 3.10 3.86 10.89
C ASN A 75 2.33 3.17 9.75
N TYR A 76 2.93 2.21 9.06
CA TYR A 76 2.30 1.45 7.98
C TYR A 76 1.73 0.12 8.47
N VAL A 77 0.53 -0.18 8.00
CA VAL A 77 -0.16 -1.45 8.19
C VAL A 77 -0.47 -2.05 6.83
N PHE A 78 0.08 -3.22 6.54
CA PHE A 78 -0.15 -3.97 5.31
C PHE A 78 -1.14 -5.10 5.61
N GLY A 79 -2.35 -5.01 5.08
CA GLY A 79 -3.40 -5.94 5.43
C GLY A 79 -4.71 -5.65 4.70
N ARG A 80 -5.74 -6.43 5.02
CA ARG A 80 -7.10 -6.16 4.50
C ARG A 80 -7.55 -4.77 4.96
N VAL A 81 -8.26 -4.06 4.06
CA VAL A 81 -8.69 -2.67 4.29
C VAL A 81 -10.06 -2.60 4.96
N ASP A 82 -10.96 -3.53 4.62
CA ASP A 82 -12.36 -3.51 5.09
C ASP A 82 -12.48 -3.54 6.63
N ASP A 83 -11.53 -4.17 7.33
CA ASP A 83 -11.45 -4.23 8.80
C ASP A 83 -10.67 -3.06 9.43
N LYS A 84 -10.12 -2.16 8.61
CA LYS A 84 -9.24 -1.06 9.04
C LYS A 84 -9.75 0.32 8.69
N ILE A 85 -11.01 0.42 8.28
CA ILE A 85 -11.68 1.68 7.96
C ILE A 85 -11.79 2.54 9.23
N SER A 86 -11.03 3.63 9.24
CA SER A 86 -11.02 4.64 10.31
C SER A 86 -10.72 6.04 9.75
N LYS A 87 -11.19 7.08 10.46
CA LYS A 87 -10.82 8.47 10.17
C LYS A 87 -9.32 8.67 10.38
N ASN A 88 -8.77 9.76 9.83
CA ASN A 88 -7.36 10.11 9.97
C ASN A 88 -6.38 9.00 9.50
N THR A 89 -6.79 8.23 8.50
CA THR A 89 -6.00 7.15 7.90
C THR A 89 -5.85 7.40 6.41
N LEU A 90 -4.64 7.23 5.90
CA LEU A 90 -4.36 7.22 4.48
C LEU A 90 -4.39 5.78 3.96
N TYR A 91 -4.99 5.56 2.80
CA TYR A 91 -5.15 4.23 2.21
C TYR A 91 -4.42 4.15 0.87
N ILE A 92 -3.71 3.04 0.65
CA ILE A 92 -3.18 2.64 -0.66
C ILE A 92 -3.90 1.35 -1.07
N ILE A 93 -4.74 1.42 -2.10
CA ILE A 93 -5.71 0.35 -2.42
C ILE A 93 -5.82 0.08 -3.93
N ASN A 94 -6.39 -1.06 -4.27
CA ASN A 94 -6.81 -1.37 -5.64
C ASN A 94 -8.03 -0.53 -6.04
N PRO A 95 -8.24 -0.23 -7.34
CA PRO A 95 -9.40 0.54 -7.79
C PRO A 95 -10.75 -0.06 -7.41
N HIS A 96 -10.86 -1.39 -7.37
CA HIS A 96 -12.11 -2.08 -7.02
C HIS A 96 -12.41 -2.05 -5.51
N GLU A 97 -11.45 -1.65 -4.68
CA GLU A 97 -11.62 -1.49 -3.23
C GLU A 97 -12.14 -0.08 -2.86
N GLU A 98 -12.20 0.86 -3.83
CA GLU A 98 -12.76 2.20 -3.65
C GLU A 98 -14.20 2.11 -3.12
N LYS A 99 -14.51 2.86 -2.05
CA LYS A 99 -15.88 2.96 -1.49
C LYS A 99 -16.41 4.38 -1.64
N GLU A 100 -17.73 4.53 -1.69
CA GLU A 100 -18.37 5.84 -1.91
C GLU A 100 -18.02 6.90 -0.85
N PHE A 101 -17.74 6.49 0.38
CA PHE A 101 -17.34 7.38 1.48
C PHE A 101 -15.86 7.78 1.44
N MET A 102 -15.07 7.27 0.49
CA MET A 102 -13.67 7.62 0.33
C MET A 102 -13.50 8.83 -0.57
N ARG A 103 -12.49 9.66 -0.27
CA ARG A 103 -11.98 10.72 -1.13
C ARG A 103 -10.66 10.26 -1.74
N VAL A 104 -10.65 10.05 -3.07
CA VAL A 104 -9.43 9.72 -3.81
C VAL A 104 -8.56 10.96 -3.96
N LEU A 105 -7.35 10.90 -3.42
CA LEU A 105 -6.36 11.98 -3.47
C LEU A 105 -5.45 11.84 -4.70
N TYR A 106 -5.08 10.59 -5.05
CA TYR A 106 -4.27 10.30 -6.22
C TYR A 106 -4.74 9.02 -6.93
N ARG A 107 -4.75 9.07 -8.27
CA ARG A 107 -4.89 7.89 -9.14
C ARG A 107 -3.52 7.60 -9.75
N ILE A 108 -3.00 6.40 -9.53
CA ILE A 108 -1.71 5.96 -10.05
C ILE A 108 -1.98 5.18 -11.34
N PRO A 109 -1.64 5.69 -12.53
CA PRO A 109 -1.92 5.00 -13.78
C PRO A 109 -0.86 3.95 -14.09
N TYR A 110 -1.27 2.85 -14.74
CA TYR A 110 -0.41 1.98 -15.53
C TYR A 110 0.18 2.72 -16.74
N LEU A 111 1.14 2.10 -17.42
CA LEU A 111 1.70 2.64 -18.67
C LEU A 111 0.68 2.76 -19.81
N ASN A 112 -0.43 2.01 -19.74
CA ASN A 112 -1.54 2.10 -20.70
C ASN A 112 -2.58 3.19 -20.32
N GLY A 113 -2.41 3.87 -19.18
CA GLY A 113 -3.31 4.91 -18.69
C GLY A 113 -4.45 4.43 -17.79
N GLU A 114 -4.69 3.12 -17.69
CA GLU A 114 -5.67 2.57 -16.73
C GLU A 114 -5.21 2.78 -15.29
N THR A 115 -6.14 2.91 -14.35
CA THR A 115 -5.76 3.12 -12.94
C THR A 115 -5.21 1.82 -12.36
N ALA A 116 -3.95 1.85 -11.92
CA ALA A 116 -3.28 0.75 -11.23
C ALA A 116 -3.64 0.72 -9.74
N LEU A 117 -3.49 1.86 -9.07
CA LEU A 117 -3.68 1.99 -7.62
C LEU A 117 -4.31 3.34 -7.28
N LEU A 118 -4.90 3.41 -6.09
CA LEU A 118 -5.44 4.62 -5.52
C LEU A 118 -4.71 4.96 -4.24
N VAL A 119 -4.54 6.27 -4.01
CA VAL A 119 -4.25 6.82 -2.68
C VAL A 119 -5.49 7.60 -2.25
N ALA A 120 -6.09 7.22 -1.13
CA ALA A 120 -7.38 7.74 -0.70
C ALA A 120 -7.44 7.94 0.82
N GLU A 121 -8.47 8.61 1.29
CA GLU A 121 -8.81 8.79 2.70
C GLU A 121 -10.34 8.72 2.86
N ILE A 122 -10.83 8.76 4.10
CA ILE A 122 -12.27 8.91 4.35
C ILE A 122 -12.66 10.40 4.26
N LYS A 123 -13.84 10.67 3.68
CA LYS A 123 -14.44 12.02 3.58
C LYS A 123 -14.72 12.68 4.93
#